data_AF-A0A2T3P9J7-F1
#
_entry.id   AF-A0A2T3P9J7-F1
#
_cell.length_a   1.000
_cell.length_b   1.000
_cell.length_c   1.000
_cell.angle_alpha   90.00
_cell.angle_beta   90.00
_cell.angle_gamma   90.00
#
_symmetry.space_group_name_H-M   'P 1'
#
loop_
_entity.id
_entity.type
_entity.pdbx_description
1 polymer ?
#
loop_
_entity_poly.entity_id
_entity_poly.type
_entity_poly.pdbx_seq_one_letter_code
_entity_poly.pdbx_strand_id
1 'polypeptide(L)'
;MVSKKRKVKLQARNSQEADLVQLPTSVNNTAIELGRGTIQDNALKAAVTSKLFTTRVVKAKKGKGSFSRKDKFKGREPYSMVFAVAA
;
A
#
# COMPACT_ATOMS: atom_id res chain seq x y z
N MET A 1 -29.41 5.12 -44.21
CA MET A 1 -28.70 3.81 -44.21
C MET A 1 -27.20 4.04 -44.09
N VAL A 2 -26.60 3.84 -42.91
CA VAL A 2 -25.15 4.03 -42.70
C VAL A 2 -24.44 2.69 -42.93
N SER A 3 -23.42 2.70 -43.79
CA SER A 3 -22.86 1.49 -44.39
C SER A 3 -22.13 0.59 -43.39
N LYS A 4 -22.35 -0.73 -43.53
CA LYS A 4 -21.70 -1.80 -42.75
C LYS A 4 -20.16 -1.81 -42.85
N LYS A 5 -19.55 -0.99 -43.73
CA LYS A 5 -18.10 -0.96 -43.98
C LYS A 5 -17.29 -0.05 -43.05
N ARG A 6 -17.91 0.79 -42.21
CA ARG A 6 -17.18 1.54 -41.16
C ARG A 6 -17.13 0.82 -39.81
N LYS A 7 -17.85 -0.30 -39.64
CA LYS A 7 -17.92 -1.03 -38.36
C LYS A 7 -16.75 -2.02 -38.14
N VAL A 8 -15.97 -2.32 -39.18
CA VAL A 8 -14.90 -3.34 -39.12
C VAL A 8 -13.54 -2.78 -38.67
N LYS A 9 -13.31 -1.46 -38.74
CA LYS A 9 -12.00 -0.87 -38.36
C LYS A 9 -11.87 -0.49 -36.86
N LEU A 10 -12.91 -0.73 -36.06
CA LEU A 10 -12.89 -0.52 -34.61
C LEU A 10 -12.67 -1.80 -33.80
N GLN A 11 -12.53 -2.96 -34.45
CA GLN A 11 -12.47 -4.27 -33.79
C GLN A 11 -11.05 -4.87 -33.66
N ALA A 12 -9.99 -4.08 -33.88
CA ALA A 12 -8.60 -4.56 -33.82
C ALA A 12 -7.76 -3.89 -32.71
N ARG A 13 -8.40 -3.54 -31.59
CA ARG A 13 -7.72 -3.10 -30.35
C ARG A 13 -8.18 -3.85 -29.09
N ASN A 14 -8.88 -4.97 -29.26
CA ASN A 14 -9.39 -5.78 -28.15
C ASN A 14 -8.70 -7.14 -28.03
N SER A 15 -7.48 -7.31 -28.55
CA SER A 15 -6.75 -8.57 -28.51
C SER A 15 -5.34 -8.37 -27.98
N GLN A 16 -5.24 -7.92 -26.73
CA GLN A 16 -4.14 -8.26 -25.82
C GLN A 16 -4.72 -8.36 -24.42
N GLU A 17 -5.64 -9.32 -24.24
CA GLU A 17 -5.82 -9.94 -22.94
C GLU A 17 -4.52 -10.70 -22.67
N ALA A 18 -3.58 -10.03 -22.00
CA ALA A 18 -2.40 -10.70 -21.49
C ALA A 18 -2.88 -11.64 -20.39
N ASP A 19 -2.68 -12.94 -20.60
CA ASP A 19 -2.97 -14.01 -19.64
C ASP A 19 -2.43 -13.63 -18.26
N LEU A 20 -3.34 -13.18 -17.38
CA LEU A 20 -3.05 -12.97 -15.98
C LEU A 20 -2.91 -14.34 -15.33
N VAL A 21 -1.67 -14.75 -15.09
CA VAL A 21 -1.34 -15.86 -14.17
C VAL A 21 -1.98 -15.51 -12.82
N GLN A 22 -3.08 -16.20 -12.50
CA GLN A 22 -3.83 -16.01 -11.27
C GLN A 22 -3.00 -16.54 -10.09
N LEU A 23 -2.16 -15.69 -9.48
CA LEU A 23 -1.68 -15.96 -8.13
C LEU A 23 -2.86 -15.86 -7.15
N PRO A 24 -2.94 -16.67 -6.09
CA PRO A 24 -4.02 -16.64 -5.12
C PRO A 24 -3.89 -15.40 -4.24
N THR A 25 -4.24 -14.23 -4.79
CA THR A 25 -4.45 -13.04 -4.00
C THR A 25 -5.83 -13.17 -3.36
N SER A 26 -5.84 -13.47 -2.06
CA SER A 26 -7.02 -13.21 -1.23
C SER A 26 -7.28 -11.70 -1.33
N VAL A 27 -8.18 -11.32 -2.23
CA VAL A 27 -8.58 -9.93 -2.43
C VAL A 27 -9.52 -9.58 -1.28
N ASN A 28 -8.93 -9.21 -0.16
CA ASN A 28 -9.69 -8.68 0.96
C ASN A 28 -10.25 -7.32 0.53
N ASN A 29 -11.56 -7.26 0.29
CA ASN A 29 -12.29 -6.05 -0.08
C ASN A 29 -12.40 -5.11 1.12
N THR A 30 -11.30 -4.46 1.49
CA THR A 30 -11.27 -3.41 2.50
C THR A 30 -11.17 -2.06 1.80
N ALA A 31 -12.24 -1.28 1.83
CA ALA A 31 -12.22 0.10 1.34
C ALA A 31 -11.37 0.98 2.28
N ILE A 32 -10.47 1.78 1.70
CA ILE A 32 -9.61 2.69 2.46
C ILE A 32 -9.85 4.12 2.00
N GLU A 33 -10.06 5.03 2.95
CA GLU A 33 -10.22 6.45 2.67
C GLU A 33 -8.86 7.12 2.42
N LEU A 34 -8.67 7.65 1.20
CA LEU A 34 -7.42 8.29 0.76
C LEU A 34 -7.34 9.78 1.09
N GLY A 35 -8.44 10.42 1.49
CA GLY A 35 -8.51 11.85 1.79
C GLY A 35 -8.29 12.78 0.58
N ARG A 36 -8.53 12.29 -0.64
CA ARG A 36 -8.35 13.03 -1.91
C ARG A 36 -9.65 13.46 -2.59
N GLY A 37 -10.81 13.20 -1.96
CA GLY A 37 -12.11 13.45 -2.56
C GLY A 37 -12.38 12.54 -3.76
N THR A 38 -13.12 13.04 -4.75
CA THR A 38 -13.40 12.31 -6.00
C THR A 38 -12.20 12.36 -6.95
N ILE A 39 -11.70 11.19 -7.34
CA ILE A 39 -10.56 11.08 -8.27
C ILE A 39 -11.11 11.03 -9.70
N GLN A 40 -10.73 12.01 -10.54
CA GLN A 40 -11.22 12.12 -11.92
C GLN A 40 -10.26 11.52 -12.96
N ASP A 41 -8.94 11.67 -12.75
CA ASP A 41 -7.95 11.29 -13.76
C ASP A 41 -7.34 9.90 -13.54
N ASN A 42 -6.46 9.74 -12.54
CA ASN A 42 -5.69 8.53 -12.31
C ASN A 42 -5.70 8.10 -10.84
N ALA A 43 -6.26 6.92 -10.58
CA ALA A 43 -6.37 6.32 -9.26
C ALA A 43 -5.02 6.01 -8.60
N LEU A 44 -4.05 5.46 -9.35
CA LEU A 44 -2.73 5.10 -8.81
C LEU A 44 -1.92 6.34 -8.43
N LYS A 45 -1.97 7.39 -9.24
CA LYS A 45 -1.30 8.67 -8.93
C LYS A 45 -1.87 9.31 -7.67
N ALA A 46 -3.19 9.27 -7.51
CA ALA A 46 -3.86 9.75 -6.31
C ALA A 46 -3.53 8.90 -5.07
N ALA A 47 -3.46 7.57 -5.25
CA ALA A 47 -3.09 6.64 -4.19
C ALA A 47 -1.65 6.88 -3.72
N VAL A 48 -0.66 6.88 -4.62
CA VAL A 48 0.77 7.06 -4.27
C VAL A 48 1.03 8.37 -3.54
N THR A 49 0.28 9.43 -3.84
CA THR A 49 0.43 10.73 -3.19
C THR A 49 -0.42 10.89 -1.91
N SER A 50 -1.22 9.89 -1.55
CA SER A 50 -2.07 9.91 -0.35
C SER A 50 -1.31 9.55 0.94
N LYS A 51 -1.98 9.63 2.10
CA LYS A 51 -1.41 9.28 3.40
C LYS A 51 -0.95 7.81 3.51
N LEU A 52 -1.53 6.92 2.71
CA LEU A 52 -1.16 5.49 2.71
C LEU A 52 0.31 5.27 2.37
N PHE A 53 0.81 5.94 1.33
CA PHE A 53 2.13 5.70 0.76
C PHE A 53 3.12 6.78 1.16
N THR A 54 3.21 7.05 2.47
CA THR A 54 4.19 7.97 3.03
C THR A 54 5.49 7.26 3.40
N THR A 55 6.62 7.96 3.24
CA THR A 55 7.93 7.45 3.66
C THR A 55 7.97 7.33 5.17
N ARG A 56 8.08 6.10 5.68
CA ARG A 56 8.19 5.85 7.12
C ARG A 56 9.65 5.94 7.55
N VAL A 57 9.94 6.84 8.48
CA VAL A 57 11.29 6.99 9.06
C VAL A 57 11.34 6.24 10.39
N VAL A 58 12.29 5.31 10.51
CA VAL A 58 12.53 4.57 11.76
C VAL A 58 13.52 5.35 12.63
N LYS A 59 13.25 5.40 13.94
CA LYS A 59 14.19 6.01 14.90
C LYS A 59 15.49 5.19 14.96
N ALA A 60 16.62 5.85 14.75
CA ALA A 60 17.92 5.22 14.84
C ALA A 60 18.22 4.72 16.27
N LYS A 61 18.99 3.62 16.39
CA LYS A 61 19.39 3.07 17.69
C LYS A 61 20.56 3.83 18.33
N LYS A 62 21.42 4.45 17.53
CA LYS A 62 22.60 5.25 17.97
C LYS A 62 22.78 6.47 17.05
N GLY A 63 23.48 7.50 17.54
CA GLY A 63 23.80 8.70 16.76
C GLY A 63 22.75 9.81 16.81
N LYS A 64 22.59 10.57 15.72
CA LYS A 64 21.65 11.70 15.65
C LYS A 64 20.20 11.21 15.68
N GLY A 65 19.39 11.82 16.53
CA GLY A 65 17.97 11.46 16.67
C GLY A 65 17.70 10.14 17.41
N SER A 66 18.73 9.48 17.96
CA SER A 66 18.55 8.23 18.72
C SER A 66 18.24 8.45 20.20
N PHE A 67 18.52 9.63 20.76
CA PHE A 67 18.29 9.90 22.18
C PHE A 67 16.81 9.74 22.57
N SER A 68 16.56 9.03 23.66
CA SER A 68 15.24 8.89 24.28
C SER A 68 15.32 9.33 25.73
N ARG A 69 14.39 10.20 26.18
CA ARG A 69 14.35 10.63 27.60
C ARG A 69 13.98 9.50 28.55
N LYS A 70 13.20 8.53 28.05
CA LYS A 70 12.77 7.33 28.77
C LYS A 70 13.15 6.13 27.92
N ASP A 71 14.00 5.26 28.47
CA ASP A 71 14.32 3.99 27.85
C ASP A 71 13.22 2.97 28.15
N LYS A 72 13.07 1.97 27.27
CA LYS A 72 12.00 0.96 27.35
C LYS A 72 11.97 0.22 28.69
N PHE A 73 13.12 0.08 29.36
CA PHE A 73 13.29 -0.72 30.58
C PHE A 73 14.01 0.05 31.71
N LYS A 74 13.78 1.35 31.84
CA LYS A 74 14.40 2.13 32.92
C LYS A 74 14.00 1.55 34.29
N GLY A 75 14.98 1.04 35.06
CA GLY A 75 14.77 0.44 36.39
C GLY A 75 14.28 -1.02 36.38
N ARG A 76 14.44 -1.75 35.27
CA ARG A 76 14.15 -3.18 35.16
C ARG A 76 15.37 -3.92 34.65
N GLU A 77 15.66 -5.08 35.21
CA GLU A 77 16.79 -5.91 34.81
C GLU A 77 16.49 -6.61 33.47
N PRO A 78 17.46 -6.75 32.56
CA PRO A 78 17.23 -7.19 31.18
C PRO A 78 16.65 -8.62 31.07
N TYR A 79 16.90 -9.47 32.05
CA TYR A 79 16.42 -10.86 32.10
C TYR A 79 15.00 -11.03 32.66
N SER A 80 14.42 -10.00 33.27
CA SER A 80 13.08 -10.06 33.87
C SER A 80 11.93 -10.15 32.85
N MET A 81 12.23 -10.03 31.55
CA MET A 81 11.22 -9.90 30.49
C MET A 81 11.04 -11.14 29.60
N VAL A 82 11.96 -12.11 29.59
CA VAL A 82 11.88 -13.26 28.64
C VAL A 82 10.72 -14.22 28.99
N PHE A 83 10.27 -14.23 30.25
CA PHE A 83 9.22 -15.13 30.73
C PHE A 83 7.82 -14.50 30.87
N ALA A 84 7.64 -13.21 30.56
CA ALA A 84 6.39 -12.47 30.84
C ALA A 84 5.44 -12.30 29.63
N VAL A 85 5.70 -12.96 28.49
CA VAL A 85 4.87 -12.89 27.26
C VAL A 85 4.07 -14.18 27.00
N ALA A 86 4.10 -15.13 27.93
CA ALA A 86 3.33 -16.37 27.88
C ALA A 86 2.60 -16.61 29.22
N ALA A 87 1.58 -15.78 29.51
CA ALA A 87 0.56 -16.02 30.51
C ALA A 87 -0.68 -15.19 30.16
#